data_AF-A0A522MXI0-F1
#
_entry.id   AF-A0A522MXI0-F1
#
_cell.length_a   1.000
_cell.length_b   1.000
_cell.length_c   1.000
_cell.angle_alpha   90.00
_cell.angle_beta   90.00
_cell.angle_gamma   90.00
#
_symmetry.space_group_name_H-M   'P 1'
#
loop_
_entity.id
_entity.type
_entity.pdbx_description
1 polymer ?
#
loop_
_entity_poly.entity_id
_entity_poly.type
_entity_poly.pdbx_seq_one_letter_code
_entity_poly.pdbx_strand_id
1 'polypeptide(L)'
;MILVVCLGSLAVPALGPLPPFRLGLGIADAGSPLLVFLIVLLLALGSVNLAIFLSTFARTELQVVQFIPVVIVPQALLAGIFWSIDALPGPLQPLARLMPLTYAIDGLRETLVKGSGLASPQIQLDLVVLAAVAAGFVFLAASTIRREVV
;
A
#
# COMPACT_ATOMS: atom_id res chain seq x y z
N MET A 1 -5.47 7.47 -13.14
CA MET A 1 -6.83 7.43 -12.56
C MET A 1 -6.83 7.86 -11.09
N ILE A 2 -6.06 7.23 -10.20
CA ILE A 2 -6.00 7.55 -8.75
C ILE A 2 -5.60 9.00 -8.46
N LEU A 3 -4.51 9.51 -9.07
CA LEU A 3 -4.06 10.92 -8.87
C LEU A 3 -5.12 11.96 -9.30
N VAL A 4 -5.85 11.67 -10.38
CA VAL A 4 -6.90 12.56 -10.92
C VAL A 4 -8.14 12.56 -10.03
N VAL A 5 -8.50 11.43 -9.42
CA VAL A 5 -9.63 11.31 -8.46
C VAL A 5 -9.29 11.93 -7.10
N CYS A 6 -8.01 11.90 -6.70
CA CYS A 6 -7.55 12.54 -5.45
C CYS A 6 -7.45 14.06 -5.60
N LEU A 7 -6.88 14.57 -6.71
CA LEU A 7 -6.63 16.01 -6.92
C LEU A 7 -7.80 16.77 -7.56
N GLY A 8 -8.62 16.11 -8.37
CA GLY A 8 -9.73 16.74 -9.06
C GLY A 8 -10.98 16.79 -8.18
N SER A 9 -11.36 17.96 -7.68
CA SER A 9 -12.73 18.18 -7.19
C SER A 9 -13.53 18.92 -8.25
N LEU A 10 -14.53 18.26 -8.83
CA LEU A 10 -15.58 18.91 -9.61
C LEU A 10 -16.63 19.42 -8.63
N ALA A 11 -16.71 20.73 -8.46
CA ALA A 11 -17.81 21.35 -7.74
C ALA A 11 -19.05 21.34 -8.63
N VAL A 12 -20.04 20.53 -8.28
CA VAL A 12 -21.34 20.53 -8.96
C VAL A 12 -22.21 21.60 -8.28
N PRO A 13 -22.62 22.67 -9.00
CA PRO A 13 -23.52 23.66 -8.45
C PRO A 13 -24.88 23.04 -8.14
N ALA A 14 -25.66 23.69 -7.27
CA ALA A 14 -26.99 23.20 -6.88
C ALA A 14 -27.86 22.92 -8.11
N LEU A 15 -28.46 21.73 -8.15
CA LEU A 15 -29.33 21.28 -9.24
C LEU A 15 -30.75 21.11 -8.70
N GLY A 16 -31.57 22.15 -8.86
CA GLY A 16 -32.97 22.15 -8.40
C GLY A 16 -33.08 21.90 -6.89
N PRO A 17 -33.67 20.77 -6.44
CA PRO A 17 -33.79 20.43 -5.02
C PRO A 17 -32.49 19.89 -4.39
N LEU A 18 -31.44 19.62 -5.18
CA LEU A 18 -30.20 19.05 -4.66
C LEU A 18 -29.23 20.16 -4.21
N PRO A 19 -28.72 20.10 -2.96
CA PRO A 19 -27.68 21.02 -2.49
C PRO A 19 -26.38 20.81 -3.29
N PRO A 20 -25.51 21.82 -3.38
CA PRO A 20 -24.23 21.71 -4.08
C PRO A 20 -23.37 20.62 -3.44
N PHE A 21 -22.73 19.80 -4.26
CA PHE A 21 -21.87 18.70 -3.81
C PHE A 21 -20.61 18.62 -4.67
N ARG A 22 -19.52 18.09 -4.09
CA ARG A 22 -18.23 17.96 -4.76
C ARG A 22 -18.03 16.51 -5.18
N LEU A 23 -17.73 16.29 -6.46
CA LEU A 23 -17.33 15.01 -7.03
C LEU A 23 -15.80 14.96 -7.10
N GLY A 24 -15.21 13.98 -6.41
CA GLY A 24 -13.77 13.91 -6.17
C GLY A 24 -13.46 14.07 -4.69
N LEU A 25 -12.38 13.46 -4.20
CA LEU A 25 -12.08 13.44 -2.76
C LEU A 25 -11.82 14.84 -2.20
N GLY A 26 -11.41 15.80 -3.05
CA GLY A 26 -11.23 17.19 -2.66
C GLY A 26 -10.35 17.32 -1.42
N ILE A 27 -9.34 16.46 -1.33
CA ILE A 27 -8.41 16.46 -0.21
C ILE A 27 -7.65 17.78 -0.35
N ALA A 28 -7.90 18.73 0.54
CA ALA A 28 -6.91 19.76 0.81
C ALA A 28 -5.74 19.01 1.45
N ASP A 29 -4.87 18.44 0.61
CA ASP A 29 -3.79 17.59 1.09
C ASP A 29 -2.95 18.42 2.07
N ALA A 30 -2.92 18.02 3.34
CA ALA A 30 -1.95 18.56 4.28
C ALA A 30 -0.51 18.20 3.83
N GLY A 31 -0.34 17.17 2.99
CA GLY A 31 0.94 16.66 2.49
C GLY A 31 1.03 16.56 0.96
N SER A 32 2.11 15.96 0.46
CA SER A 32 2.42 15.93 -0.99
C SER A 32 1.69 14.77 -1.72
N PRO A 33 0.87 15.05 -2.75
CA PRO A 33 0.21 14.03 -3.58
C PRO A 33 1.20 13.09 -4.27
N LEU A 34 2.37 13.62 -4.63
CA LEU A 34 3.44 12.86 -5.29
C LEU A 34 4.07 11.84 -4.33
N LEU A 35 4.16 12.18 -3.04
CA LEU A 35 4.67 11.31 -1.99
C LEU A 35 3.69 10.16 -1.72
N VAL A 36 2.40 10.46 -1.64
CA VAL A 36 1.33 9.45 -1.56
C VAL A 36 1.41 8.48 -2.74
N PHE A 37 1.55 9.01 -3.94
CA PHE A 37 1.69 8.19 -5.14
C PHE A 37 2.93 7.30 -5.08
N LEU A 38 4.08 7.82 -4.63
CA LEU A 38 5.30 7.05 -4.50
C LEU A 38 5.16 5.90 -3.50
N ILE A 39 4.56 6.14 -2.33
CA ILE A 39 4.31 5.10 -1.32
C ILE A 39 3.46 3.97 -1.92
N VAL A 40 2.33 4.32 -2.56
CA VAL A 40 1.41 3.35 -3.15
C VAL A 40 2.08 2.61 -4.32
N LEU A 41 2.91 3.30 -5.12
CA LEU A 41 3.64 2.69 -6.23
C LEU A 41 4.64 1.64 -5.72
N LEU A 42 5.44 1.96 -4.70
CA LEU A 42 6.40 1.01 -4.13
C LEU A 42 5.70 -0.21 -3.52
N LEU A 43 4.62 0.02 -2.77
CA LEU A 43 3.81 -1.08 -2.24
C LEU A 43 3.25 -1.95 -3.38
N ALA A 44 2.66 -1.34 -4.41
CA ALA A 44 2.07 -2.05 -5.54
C ALA A 44 3.11 -2.89 -6.29
N LEU A 45 4.30 -2.34 -6.53
CA LEU A 45 5.41 -3.07 -7.14
C LEU A 45 5.81 -4.28 -6.29
N GLY A 46 5.96 -4.11 -4.97
CA GLY A 46 6.25 -5.22 -4.06
C GLY A 46 5.15 -6.29 -4.07
N SER A 47 3.89 -5.88 -3.96
CA SER A 47 2.73 -6.80 -3.92
C SER A 47 2.54 -7.57 -5.21
N VAL A 48 2.71 -6.93 -6.37
CA VAL A 48 2.60 -7.60 -7.68
C VAL A 48 3.70 -8.65 -7.84
N ASN A 49 4.95 -8.32 -7.49
CA ASN A 49 6.05 -9.27 -7.60
C ASN A 49 5.95 -10.41 -6.57
N LEU A 50 5.43 -10.14 -5.37
CA LEU A 50 5.09 -11.18 -4.40
C LEU A 50 4.01 -12.13 -4.97
N ALA A 51 2.96 -11.60 -5.58
CA ALA A 51 1.91 -12.41 -6.19
C ALA A 51 2.45 -13.28 -7.33
N ILE A 52 3.29 -12.70 -8.22
CA ILE A 52 3.97 -13.45 -9.29
C ILE A 52 4.85 -14.56 -8.70
N PHE A 53 5.65 -14.24 -7.69
CA PHE A 53 6.50 -15.22 -7.02
C PHE A 53 5.68 -16.36 -6.41
N LEU A 54 4.58 -16.06 -5.71
CA LEU A 54 3.71 -17.08 -5.11
C LEU A 54 3.03 -17.97 -6.15
N SER A 55 2.67 -17.43 -7.32
CA SER A 55 2.09 -18.21 -8.42
C SER A 55 3.01 -19.33 -8.90
N THR A 56 4.33 -19.21 -8.73
CA THR A 56 5.30 -20.27 -9.10
C THR A 56 5.21 -21.52 -8.22
N PHE A 57 4.63 -21.41 -7.02
CA PHE A 57 4.41 -22.54 -6.12
C PHE A 57 3.01 -23.15 -6.24
N ALA A 58 2.10 -22.48 -6.96
CA ALA A 58 0.75 -22.96 -7.17
C ALA A 58 0.72 -23.97 -8.32
N ARG A 59 0.04 -25.09 -8.11
CA ARG A 59 -0.16 -26.17 -9.10
C ARG A 59 -1.43 -25.97 -9.91
N THR A 60 -2.39 -25.18 -9.40
CA THR A 60 -3.68 -24.90 -10.05
C THR A 60 -4.12 -23.46 -9.81
N GLU A 61 -4.98 -22.93 -10.68
CA GLU A 61 -5.56 -21.58 -10.52
C GLU A 61 -6.33 -21.43 -9.20
N LEU A 62 -7.08 -22.45 -8.80
CA LEU A 62 -7.79 -22.47 -7.52
C LEU A 62 -6.84 -22.36 -6.32
N GLN A 63 -5.64 -22.92 -6.42
CA GLN A 63 -4.63 -22.81 -5.37
C GLN A 63 -4.12 -21.37 -5.23
N VAL A 64 -3.92 -20.65 -6.34
CA VAL A 64 -3.55 -19.21 -6.32
C VAL A 64 -4.64 -18.40 -5.61
N VAL A 65 -5.90 -18.64 -5.93
CA VAL A 65 -7.04 -17.94 -5.31
C VAL A 65 -7.08 -18.18 -3.79
N GLN A 66 -6.65 -19.35 -3.32
CA GLN A 66 -6.52 -19.65 -1.89
C GLN A 66 -5.26 -19.04 -1.24
N PHE A 67 -4.18 -18.79 -1.98
CA PHE A 67 -3.01 -18.09 -1.47
C PHE A 67 -3.27 -16.59 -1.20
N ILE A 68 -4.12 -15.96 -2.02
CA ILE A 68 -4.49 -14.54 -1.85
C ILE A 68 -4.94 -14.22 -0.42
N PRO A 69 -5.97 -14.88 0.16
CA PRO A 69 -6.42 -14.56 1.52
C PRO A 69 -5.37 -14.89 2.58
N VAL A 70 -4.57 -15.95 2.39
CA VAL A 70 -3.48 -16.31 3.32
C VAL A 70 -2.45 -15.20 3.43
N VAL A 71 -2.23 -14.45 2.34
CA VAL A 71 -1.27 -13.34 2.32
C VAL A 71 -1.93 -12.03 2.72
N ILE A 72 -3.11 -11.71 2.17
CA ILE A 72 -3.79 -10.41 2.33
C ILE A 72 -4.48 -10.28 3.69
N VAL A 73 -5.10 -11.32 4.22
CA VAL A 73 -5.87 -11.20 5.47
C VAL A 73 -4.96 -10.91 6.67
N PRO A 74 -3.84 -11.63 6.89
CA PRO A 74 -2.97 -11.34 8.03
C PRO A 74 -2.42 -9.90 8.00
N GLN A 75 -1.99 -9.44 6.82
CA GLN A 75 -1.50 -8.06 6.68
C GLN A 75 -2.61 -7.04 6.90
N ALA A 76 -3.82 -7.25 6.36
CA ALA A 76 -4.91 -6.29 6.55
C ALA A 76 -5.31 -6.15 8.03
N LEU A 77 -5.24 -7.24 8.79
CA LEU A 77 -5.53 -7.23 10.22
C LEU A 77 -4.42 -6.60 11.06
N LEU A 78 -3.15 -6.90 10.75
CA LEU A 78 -2.00 -6.52 11.57
C LEU A 78 -1.34 -5.19 11.17
N ALA A 79 -1.52 -4.73 9.93
CA ALA A 79 -0.78 -3.60 9.37
C ALA A 79 -1.18 -2.21 9.91
N GLY A 80 -2.02 -2.14 10.94
CA GLY A 80 -2.37 -0.85 11.54
C GLY A 80 -3.62 -0.17 10.98
N ILE A 81 -4.43 -0.89 10.15
CA ILE A 81 -5.68 -0.37 9.56
C ILE A 81 -6.74 -0.17 10.63
N PHE A 82 -7.00 -1.21 11.45
CA PHE A 82 -8.09 -1.23 12.42
C PHE A 82 -7.65 -0.74 13.81
N TRP A 83 -6.43 -1.08 14.22
CA TRP A 83 -5.85 -0.72 15.51
C TRP A 83 -4.40 -0.29 15.31
N SER A 84 -3.88 0.58 16.18
CA SER A 84 -2.45 0.89 16.17
C SER A 84 -1.62 -0.35 16.47
N ILE A 85 -0.44 -0.47 15.86
CA ILE A 85 0.49 -1.59 16.08
C ILE A 85 0.86 -1.70 17.57
N ASP A 86 1.01 -0.56 18.25
CA ASP A 86 1.37 -0.53 19.68
C ASP A 86 0.27 -1.10 20.59
N ALA A 87 -0.98 -1.19 20.09
CA ALA A 87 -2.09 -1.81 20.80
C ALA A 87 -2.16 -3.33 20.60
N LEU A 88 -1.33 -3.89 19.71
CA LEU A 88 -1.26 -5.34 19.50
C LEU A 88 -0.53 -6.03 20.67
N PRO A 89 -0.95 -7.24 21.08
CA PRO A 89 -0.23 -8.03 22.06
C PRO A 89 1.20 -8.34 21.59
N GLY A 90 2.14 -8.40 22.53
CA GLY A 90 3.59 -8.47 22.29
C GLY A 90 4.07 -9.29 21.07
N PRO A 91 3.66 -10.55 20.88
CA PRO A 91 4.14 -11.36 19.75
C PRO A 91 3.61 -10.92 18.38
N LEU A 92 2.49 -10.18 18.32
CA LEU A 92 1.91 -9.71 17.06
C LEU A 92 2.56 -8.42 16.56
N GLN A 93 3.16 -7.62 17.44
CA GLN A 93 3.88 -6.39 17.05
C GLN A 93 5.05 -6.64 16.08
N PRO A 94 5.98 -7.58 16.32
CA PRO A 94 7.06 -7.83 15.36
C PRO A 94 6.53 -8.41 14.05
N LEU A 95 5.47 -9.23 14.09
CA LEU A 95 4.83 -9.77 12.89
C LEU A 95 4.20 -8.66 12.04
N ALA A 96 3.51 -7.70 12.68
CA ALA A 96 2.97 -6.53 12.01
C ALA A 96 4.08 -5.69 11.36
N ARG A 97 5.19 -5.46 12.06
CA ARG A 97 6.33 -4.68 11.54
C ARG A 97 7.11 -5.39 10.42
N LEU A 98 6.89 -6.69 10.20
CA LEU A 98 7.45 -7.40 9.05
C LEU A 98 6.66 -7.13 7.75
N MET A 99 5.40 -6.73 7.87
CA MET A 99 4.50 -6.64 6.72
C MET A 99 4.70 -5.31 5.98
N PRO A 100 4.87 -5.31 4.64
CA PRO A 100 5.10 -4.08 3.88
C PRO A 100 3.91 -3.12 3.93
N LEU A 101 2.69 -3.65 4.05
CA LEU A 101 1.47 -2.86 4.17
C LEU A 101 1.51 -1.90 5.38
N THR A 102 2.21 -2.28 6.45
CA THR A 102 2.37 -1.48 7.67
C THR A 102 3.04 -0.14 7.38
N TYR A 103 4.18 -0.18 6.68
CA TYR A 103 4.94 1.01 6.30
C TYR A 103 4.18 1.90 5.31
N ALA A 104 3.36 1.29 4.44
CA ALA A 104 2.51 2.07 3.55
C ALA A 104 1.42 2.81 4.32
N ILE A 105 0.77 2.18 5.31
CA ILE A 105 -0.26 2.83 6.13
C ILE A 105 0.34 3.94 6.98
N ASP A 106 1.49 3.70 7.60
CA ASP A 106 2.18 4.71 8.40
C ASP A 106 2.64 5.90 7.56
N GLY A 107 3.24 5.66 6.39
CA GLY A 107 3.64 6.72 5.46
C GLY A 107 2.46 7.51 4.90
N LEU A 108 1.35 6.83 4.59
CA LEU A 108 0.10 7.50 4.18
C LEU A 108 -0.49 8.33 5.32
N ARG A 109 -0.45 7.85 6.56
CA ARG A 109 -0.92 8.61 7.74
C ARG A 109 -0.04 9.83 7.99
N GLU A 110 1.28 9.69 7.92
CA GLU A 110 2.23 10.81 8.01
C GLU A 110 1.95 11.87 6.93
N THR A 111 1.71 11.44 5.70
CA THR A 111 1.54 12.39 4.59
C THR A 111 0.15 13.03 4.57
N LEU A 112 -0.90 12.22 4.66
CA LEU A 112 -2.29 12.69 4.47
C LEU A 112 -2.88 13.30 5.74
N VAL A 113 -2.52 12.80 6.92
CA VAL A 113 -3.11 13.26 8.19
C VAL A 113 -2.22 14.29 8.88
N LYS A 114 -0.91 14.05 8.94
CA LYS A 114 0.03 14.94 9.64
C LYS A 114 0.63 16.02 8.73
N GLY A 115 0.52 15.87 7.41
CA GLY A 115 1.13 16.79 6.44
C GLY A 115 2.66 16.72 6.39
N SER A 116 3.24 15.65 6.92
CA SER A 116 4.68 15.42 6.91
C SER A 116 5.19 15.25 5.47
N GLY A 117 6.33 15.87 5.17
CA GLY A 117 7.03 15.72 3.89
C GLY A 117 8.22 14.76 3.98
N LEU A 118 9.01 14.70 2.91
CA LEU A 118 10.21 13.85 2.80
C LEU A 118 11.30 14.13 3.86
N ALA A 119 11.22 15.27 4.56
CA ALA A 119 12.11 15.59 5.67
C ALA A 119 11.80 14.78 6.94
N SER A 120 10.62 14.13 7.02
CA SER A 120 10.26 13.29 8.15
C SER A 120 11.10 12.00 8.16
N PRO A 121 11.82 11.70 9.26
CA PRO A 121 12.56 10.45 9.38
C PRO A 121 11.69 9.20 9.23
N GLN A 122 10.43 9.28 9.67
CA GLN A 122 9.47 8.19 9.56
C GLN A 122 9.17 7.86 8.08
N ILE A 123 8.86 8.89 7.28
CA ILE A 123 8.58 8.72 5.85
C ILE A 123 9.80 8.15 5.12
N GLN A 124 11.01 8.59 5.46
CA GLN A 124 12.23 8.06 4.86
C GLN A 124 12.40 6.57 5.16
N LEU A 125 12.16 6.16 6.41
CA LEU A 125 12.19 4.76 6.81
C LEU A 125 11.15 3.96 6.02
N ASP A 126 9.91 4.42 5.98
CA ASP A 126 8.82 3.74 5.28
C ASP A 126 9.14 3.54 3.79
N LEU A 127 9.66 4.59 3.13
CA LEU A 127 10.07 4.53 1.73
C LEU A 127 11.23 3.56 1.49
N VAL A 128 12.25 3.58 2.36
CA VAL A 128 13.40 2.67 2.25
C VAL A 128 12.96 1.21 2.42
N VAL A 129 12.10 0.93 3.39
CA VAL A 129 11.60 -0.42 3.63
C VAL A 129 10.74 -0.90 2.45
N LEU A 130 9.80 -0.07 1.97
CA LEU A 130 8.97 -0.42 0.82
C LEU A 130 9.82 -0.64 -0.44
N ALA A 131 10.83 0.19 -0.67
CA ALA A 131 11.74 0.04 -1.79
C ALA A 131 12.58 -1.24 -1.68
N ALA A 132 13.11 -1.55 -0.49
CA ALA A 132 13.87 -2.77 -0.24
C ALA A 132 13.01 -4.03 -0.45
N VAL A 133 11.77 -4.03 0.04
CA VAL A 133 10.82 -5.12 -0.16
C VAL A 133 10.47 -5.28 -1.63
N ALA A 134 10.18 -4.18 -2.34
CA ALA A 134 9.88 -4.21 -3.76
C ALA A 134 11.07 -4.76 -4.57
N ALA A 135 12.28 -4.26 -4.33
CA ALA A 135 13.49 -4.75 -4.98
C ALA A 135 13.75 -6.24 -4.68
N GLY A 136 13.55 -6.67 -3.44
CA GLY A 136 13.67 -8.06 -3.02
C GLY A 136 12.71 -8.98 -3.78
N PHE A 137 11.43 -8.63 -3.87
CA PHE A 137 10.45 -9.44 -4.61
C PHE A 137 10.67 -9.42 -6.11
N VAL A 138 11.07 -8.28 -6.69
CA VAL A 138 11.47 -8.21 -8.11
C VAL A 138 12.62 -9.17 -8.39
N PHE A 139 13.65 -9.15 -7.54
CA PHE A 139 14.80 -10.04 -7.67
C PHE A 139 14.39 -11.52 -7.57
N LEU A 140 13.58 -11.86 -6.57
CA LEU A 140 13.06 -13.22 -6.38
C LEU A 140 12.24 -13.69 -7.59
N ALA A 141 11.27 -12.89 -8.04
CA ALA A 141 10.42 -13.20 -9.19
C ALA A 141 11.26 -13.39 -10.47
N ALA A 142 12.23 -12.51 -10.72
CA ALA A 142 13.13 -12.61 -11.86
C ALA A 142 14.03 -13.86 -11.80
N SER A 143 14.46 -14.25 -10.60
CA SER A 143 15.31 -15.44 -10.38
C SER A 143 14.55 -16.75 -10.63
N THR A 144 13.24 -16.79 -10.33
CA THR A 144 12.43 -17.99 -10.55
C THR A 144 12.19 -18.24 -12.04
N ILE A 145 11.87 -17.20 -12.82
CA ILE A 145 11.64 -17.32 -14.27
C ILE A 145 12.89 -17.83 -15.01
N ARG A 146 14.08 -17.36 -14.61
CA ARG A 146 15.34 -17.78 -15.24
C ARG A 146 15.65 -19.28 -15.07
N ARG A 147 15.05 -19.94 -14.07
CA ARG A 147 15.28 -21.36 -13.81
C ARG A 147 14.46 -22.30 -14.70
N GLU A 148 13.43 -21.81 -15.39
CA GLU A 148 12.64 -22.62 -16.33
C GLU A 148 13.25 -22.66 -17.74
N VAL A 149 14.29 -21.85 -18.00
CA VAL A 149 14.91 -21.68 -19.33
C VAL A 149 16.27 -22.39 -19.44
N VAL A 150 16.66 -23.20 -18.45
CA VAL A 150 17.91 -24.01 -18.45
C VAL A 150 17.56 -25.46 -18.21
#